data_AF-A0A9D0VLL3-F1
#
_entry.id   AF-A0A9D0VLL3-F1
#
_cell.length_a   1.000
_cell.length_b   1.000
_cell.length_c   1.000
_cell.angle_alpha   90.00
_cell.angle_beta   90.00
_cell.angle_gamma   90.00
#
_symmetry.space_group_name_H-M   'P 1'
#
loop_
_entity.id
_entity.type
_entity.pdbx_description
1 polymer ?
#
loop_
_entity_poly.entity_id
_entity_poly.type
_entity_poly.pdbx_seq_one_letter_code
_entity_poly.pdbx_strand_id
1 'polypeptide(L)'
;RLQDTDAKSRVLVLLTDGANNAGSVQPELAAEAAAALGVKIYTIGVGSEEPRPVRMTDPSGQQRIVELGVEADTLRAIADLTSGQYFLASDSAALSRVYDQIDALETTTRIISEVHHVRELFAFPGALAALFLALELLSLGLGRVRIP
;
A
#
# COMPACT_ATOMS: atom_id res chain seq x y z
N ARG A 1 15.80 3.91 -0.54
CA ARG A 1 17.21 3.48 -0.66
C ARG A 1 17.78 3.41 0.76
N LEU A 2 17.73 2.24 1.39
CA LEU A 2 18.14 1.99 2.80
C LEU A 2 19.60 1.53 2.93
N GLN A 3 20.31 1.39 1.80
CA GLN A 3 21.66 0.84 1.73
C GLN A 3 22.76 1.85 2.12
N ASP A 4 22.46 3.16 2.15
CA ASP A 4 23.44 4.24 2.35
C ASP A 4 23.39 4.89 3.75
N THR A 5 22.70 4.28 4.71
CA THR A 5 22.55 4.83 6.07
C THR A 5 23.31 4.01 7.09
N ASP A 6 24.20 4.68 7.82
CA ASP A 6 25.16 4.13 8.80
C ASP A 6 24.48 3.75 10.14
N ALA A 7 23.35 3.06 10.06
CA ALA A 7 22.55 2.64 11.21
C ALA A 7 22.90 1.20 11.61
N LYS A 8 23.29 1.01 12.88
CA LYS A 8 23.60 -0.32 13.46
C LYS A 8 22.40 -1.28 13.49
N SER A 9 21.17 -0.77 13.54
CA SER A 9 19.92 -1.54 13.44
C SER A 9 19.03 -0.92 12.37
N ARG A 10 18.45 -1.75 11.50
CA ARG A 10 17.55 -1.33 10.41
C ARG A 10 16.17 -1.93 10.64
N VAL A 11 15.19 -1.07 10.82
CA VAL A 11 13.81 -1.47 11.13
C VAL A 11 12.87 -0.82 10.11
N LEU A 12 11.90 -1.59 9.63
CA LEU A 12 10.82 -1.13 8.77
C LEU A 12 9.48 -1.41 9.48
N VAL A 13 8.62 -0.41 9.58
CA VAL A 13 7.25 -0.59 10.06
C VAL A 13 6.30 -0.51 8.88
N LEU A 14 5.63 -1.61 8.56
CA LEU A 14 4.65 -1.75 7.49
C LEU A 14 3.25 -1.62 8.06
N LEU A 15 2.54 -0.55 7.71
CA LEU A 15 1.13 -0.34 8.07
C LEU A 15 0.24 -0.64 6.85
N THR A 16 -0.73 -1.54 7.00
CA THR A 16 -1.66 -1.91 5.91
C THR A 16 -3.03 -2.30 6.46
N ASP A 17 -4.08 -2.06 5.68
CA ASP A 17 -5.46 -2.52 5.93
C ASP A 17 -5.70 -3.95 5.41
N GLY A 18 -4.63 -4.62 4.94
CA GLY A 18 -4.62 -6.05 4.65
C GLY A 18 -5.13 -6.44 3.27
N ALA A 19 -5.42 -5.47 2.40
CA ALA A 19 -5.79 -5.75 1.02
C ALA A 19 -4.57 -5.64 0.11
N ASN A 20 -3.97 -6.78 -0.25
CA ASN A 20 -2.88 -6.85 -1.22
C ASN A 20 -3.41 -6.58 -2.65
N ASN A 21 -3.71 -5.32 -2.95
CA ASN A 21 -4.53 -4.96 -4.11
C ASN A 21 -3.76 -4.67 -5.41
N ALA A 22 -2.42 -4.57 -5.39
CA ALA A 22 -1.59 -4.52 -6.60
C ALA A 22 -0.09 -4.38 -6.26
N GLY A 23 0.65 -5.49 -6.31
CA GLY A 23 2.11 -5.50 -6.28
C GLY A 23 2.66 -6.48 -7.31
N SER A 24 3.63 -6.07 -8.13
CA SER A 24 4.31 -6.94 -9.11
C SER A 24 5.31 -7.89 -8.48
N VAL A 25 5.49 -7.83 -7.16
CA VAL A 25 6.45 -8.61 -6.38
C VAL A 25 5.69 -9.30 -5.26
N GLN A 26 5.92 -10.61 -5.08
CA GLN A 26 5.33 -11.36 -3.98
C GLN A 26 5.87 -10.81 -2.65
N PRO A 27 4.99 -10.49 -1.67
CA PRO A 27 5.40 -9.88 -0.40
C PRO A 27 6.47 -10.69 0.35
N GLU A 28 6.41 -12.01 0.26
CA GLU A 28 7.34 -12.95 0.87
C GLU A 28 8.75 -12.80 0.31
N LEU A 29 8.90 -12.69 -1.02
CA LEU A 29 10.20 -12.52 -1.68
C LEU A 29 10.84 -11.17 -1.30
N ALA A 30 10.02 -10.13 -1.11
CA ALA A 30 10.50 -8.84 -0.61
C ALA A 30 10.95 -8.92 0.86
N ALA A 31 10.24 -9.70 1.68
CA ALA A 31 10.62 -9.96 3.06
C ALA A 31 11.94 -10.73 3.17
N GLU A 32 12.16 -11.73 2.31
CA GLU A 32 13.41 -12.49 2.25
C GLU A 32 14.60 -11.59 1.91
N ALA A 33 14.43 -10.72 0.91
CA ALA A 33 15.46 -9.75 0.57
C ALA A 33 15.75 -8.78 1.74
N ALA A 34 14.72 -8.36 2.47
CA ALA A 34 14.89 -7.50 3.65
C ALA A 34 15.61 -8.22 4.80
N ALA A 35 15.27 -9.49 5.07
CA ALA A 35 15.94 -10.32 6.06
C ALA A 35 17.43 -10.53 5.73
N ALA A 36 17.75 -10.77 4.45
CA ALA A 36 19.13 -10.89 3.97
C ALA A 36 19.93 -9.59 4.16
N LEU A 37 19.25 -8.44 4.15
CA LEU A 37 19.84 -7.14 4.47
C LEU A 37 19.82 -6.83 5.98
N GLY A 38 19.43 -7.78 6.85
CA GLY A 38 19.34 -7.56 8.29
C GLY A 38 18.34 -6.45 8.66
N VAL A 39 17.28 -6.30 7.88
CA VAL A 39 16.18 -5.37 8.15
C VAL A 39 15.06 -6.14 8.84
N LYS A 40 14.67 -5.71 10.04
CA LYS A 40 13.49 -6.26 10.73
C LYS A 40 12.23 -5.57 10.26
N ILE A 41 11.19 -6.31 9.92
CA ILE A 41 9.90 -5.75 9.49
C ILE A 41 8.84 -6.00 10.56
N TYR A 42 8.28 -4.93 11.12
CA TYR A 42 7.08 -4.97 11.95
C TYR A 42 5.86 -4.71 11.09
N THR A 43 4.86 -5.58 11.12
CA THR A 43 3.64 -5.43 10.33
C THR A 43 2.49 -5.02 11.24
N ILE A 44 1.75 -3.99 10.83
CA ILE A 44 0.59 -3.47 11.57
C ILE A 44 -0.62 -3.56 10.65
N GLY A 45 -1.53 -4.49 10.98
CA GLY A 45 -2.84 -4.62 10.36
C GLY A 45 -3.82 -3.61 10.95
N VAL A 46 -4.43 -2.77 10.12
CA VAL A 46 -5.48 -1.84 10.55
C VAL A 46 -6.84 -2.46 10.26
N GLY A 47 -7.65 -2.66 11.29
CA GLY A 47 -9.03 -3.17 11.15
C GLY A 47 -9.32 -4.40 12.01
N SER A 48 -10.12 -5.32 11.46
CA SER A 48 -10.53 -6.57 12.11
C SER A 48 -9.96 -7.78 11.37
N GLU A 49 -9.42 -8.75 12.11
CA GLU A 49 -8.95 -10.03 11.55
C GLU A 49 -10.10 -10.89 11.02
N GLU A 50 -11.31 -10.75 11.58
CA GLU A 50 -12.46 -11.50 11.11
C GLU A 50 -12.84 -11.08 9.69
N PRO A 51 -12.81 -12.01 8.72
CA PRO A 51 -13.26 -11.74 7.36
C PRO A 51 -14.72 -11.32 7.40
N ARG A 52 -15.03 -10.12 6.90
CA ARG A 52 -16.42 -9.66 6.79
C ARG A 52 -16.91 -9.86 5.37
N PRO A 53 -18.10 -10.45 5.18
CA PRO A 53 -18.69 -10.60 3.86
C PRO A 53 -19.09 -9.21 3.34
N VAL A 54 -18.40 -8.76 2.29
CA VAL A 54 -18.73 -7.53 1.59
C VAL A 54 -19.34 -7.87 0.25
N ARG A 55 -20.47 -7.23 -0.07
CA ARG A 55 -21.11 -7.37 -1.37
C ARG A 55 -20.38 -6.48 -2.37
N MET A 56 -19.64 -7.09 -3.28
CA MET A 56 -19.03 -6.39 -4.40
C MET A 56 -19.83 -6.67 -5.67
N THR A 57 -20.02 -5.63 -6.47
CA THR A 57 -20.59 -5.78 -7.82
C THR A 57 -19.44 -5.86 -8.80
N ASP A 58 -19.29 -7.01 -9.45
CA ASP A 58 -18.32 -7.22 -10.52
C ASP A 58 -18.64 -6.31 -11.72
N PRO A 59 -17.69 -5.96 -12.62
CA PRO A 59 -17.98 -5.16 -13.81
C PRO A 59 -19.04 -5.79 -14.74
N SER A 60 -19.32 -7.08 -14.55
CA SER A 60 -20.40 -7.84 -15.20
C SER A 60 -21.80 -7.62 -14.58
N GLY A 61 -21.92 -6.82 -13.52
CA GLY A 61 -23.17 -6.57 -12.78
C GLY A 61 -23.57 -7.69 -11.81
N GLN A 62 -22.77 -8.75 -11.69
CA GLN A 62 -23.00 -9.85 -10.75
C GLN A 62 -22.61 -9.42 -9.34
N GLN A 63 -23.52 -9.58 -8.38
CA GLN A 63 -23.17 -9.42 -6.97
C GLN A 63 -22.45 -10.67 -6.48
N ARG A 64 -21.23 -10.48 -5.98
CA ARG A 64 -20.43 -11.52 -5.33
C ARG A 64 -20.20 -11.12 -3.88
N ILE A 65 -20.35 -12.09 -2.98
CA ILE A 65 -19.91 -11.93 -1.59
C ILE A 65 -18.42 -12.25 -1.60
N VAL A 66 -17.59 -11.27 -1.28
CA VAL A 66 -16.16 -11.43 -1.09
C VAL A 66 -15.89 -11.24 0.39
N GLU A 67 -15.15 -12.16 0.98
CA GLU A 67 -14.68 -12.02 2.35
C GLU A 67 -13.50 -11.04 2.34
N LEU A 68 -13.73 -9.83 2.86
CA LEU A 68 -12.68 -8.84 3.07
C LEU A 68 -12.29 -8.92 4.54
N GLY A 69 -11.09 -9.43 4.79
CA GLY A 69 -10.44 -9.45 6.09
C GLY A 69 -8.99 -9.01 5.93
N VAL A 70 -8.37 -8.55 7.02
CA VAL A 70 -6.93 -8.36 7.03
C VAL A 70 -6.29 -9.73 6.77
N GLU A 71 -5.44 -9.85 5.73
CA GLU A 71 -4.64 -11.06 5.48
C GLU A 71 -3.55 -11.21 6.56
N ALA A 72 -3.96 -11.45 7.80
CA ALA A 72 -3.09 -11.50 8.96
C ALA A 72 -2.02 -12.60 8.82
N ASP A 73 -2.33 -13.70 8.13
CA ASP A 73 -1.38 -14.79 7.88
C ASP A 73 -0.18 -14.33 7.03
N THR A 74 -0.42 -13.58 5.96
CA THR A 74 0.65 -13.03 5.12
C THR A 74 1.47 -11.99 5.87
N LEU A 75 0.82 -11.14 6.67
CA LEU A 75 1.51 -10.12 7.48
C LEU A 75 2.34 -10.73 8.61
N ARG A 76 1.86 -11.81 9.23
CA ARG A 76 2.63 -12.59 10.21
C ARG A 76 3.82 -13.26 9.56
N ALA A 77 3.65 -13.91 8.41
CA ALA A 77 4.75 -14.55 7.69
C ALA A 77 5.89 -13.58 7.37
N ILE A 78 5.58 -12.36 6.93
CA ILE A 78 6.59 -11.31 6.66
C ILE A 78 7.34 -10.91 7.94
N ALA A 79 6.60 -10.69 9.03
CA ALA A 79 7.19 -10.31 10.31
C ALA A 79 8.10 -11.41 10.86
N ASP A 80 7.62 -12.65 10.85
CA ASP A 80 8.35 -13.82 11.34
C ASP A 80 9.64 -14.05 10.55
N LEU A 81 9.57 -13.94 9.21
CA LEU A 81 10.71 -14.14 8.33
C LEU A 81 11.84 -13.12 8.57
N THR A 82 11.47 -11.92 9.04
CA THR A 82 12.42 -10.82 9.29
C THR A 82 12.72 -10.61 10.78
N SER A 83 12.29 -11.53 11.66
CA SER A 83 12.44 -11.42 13.12
C SER A 83 11.79 -10.16 13.74
N GLY A 84 10.73 -9.64 13.09
CA GLY A 84 9.87 -8.60 13.64
C GLY A 84 8.65 -9.19 14.36
N GLN A 85 7.59 -8.39 14.49
CA GLN A 85 6.32 -8.80 15.10
C GLN A 85 5.13 -8.23 14.32
N TYR A 86 4.04 -9.00 14.30
CA TYR A 86 2.75 -8.57 13.77
C TYR A 86 1.89 -7.97 14.88
N PHE A 87 1.22 -6.85 14.58
CA PHE A 87 0.29 -6.17 15.46
C PHE A 87 -1.03 -5.88 14.76
N LEU A 88 -2.13 -5.95 15.51
CA LEU A 88 -3.43 -5.50 15.06
C LEU A 88 -3.80 -4.19 15.74
N ALA A 89 -4.04 -3.15 14.96
CA ALA A 89 -4.48 -1.85 15.44
C ALA A 89 -5.94 -1.60 15.01
N SER A 90 -6.86 -1.68 15.97
CA SER A 90 -8.29 -1.44 15.74
C SER A 90 -8.65 0.05 15.72
N ASP A 91 -7.83 0.88 16.36
CA ASP A 91 -8.03 2.31 16.52
C ASP A 91 -6.68 3.06 16.63
N SER A 92 -6.75 4.39 16.65
CA SER A 92 -5.56 5.25 16.74
C SER A 92 -4.80 5.11 18.07
N ALA A 93 -5.50 4.81 19.16
CA ALA A 93 -4.87 4.59 20.46
C ALA A 93 -4.10 3.25 20.49
N ALA A 94 -4.64 2.21 19.85
CA ALA A 94 -3.99 0.93 19.64
C ALA A 94 -2.75 1.10 18.75
N LEU A 95 -2.86 1.87 17.67
CA LEU A 95 -1.72 2.19 16.81
C LEU A 95 -0.60 2.88 17.58
N SER A 96 -0.93 3.88 18.42
CA SER A 96 0.06 4.54 19.29
C SER A 96 0.76 3.57 20.22
N ARG A 97 0.01 2.67 20.88
CA ARG A 97 0.58 1.66 21.78
C ARG A 97 1.53 0.70 21.06
N VAL A 98 1.22 0.34 19.82
CA VAL A 98 2.09 -0.51 18.99
C VAL A 98 3.40 0.20 18.69
N TYR A 99 3.34 1.49 18.32
CA TYR A 99 4.57 2.27 18.12
C TYR A 99 5.41 2.36 19.40
N ASP A 100 4.79 2.56 20.56
CA ASP A 100 5.50 2.59 21.85
C ASP A 100 6.18 1.25 22.17
N GLN A 101 5.53 0.12 21.83
CA GLN A 101 6.11 -1.21 21.99
C GLN A 101 7.30 -1.42 21.06
N ILE A 102 7.19 -0.99 19.80
CA ILE A 102 8.29 -1.08 18.83
C ILE A 102 9.48 -0.22 19.29
N ASP A 103 9.24 1.00 19.79
CA ASP A 103 10.28 1.90 20.30
C ASP A 103 11.01 1.31 21.52
N ALA A 104 10.27 0.64 22.42
CA ALA A 104 10.84 -0.08 23.56
C ALA A 104 11.71 -1.28 23.14
N LEU A 105 11.36 -1.95 22.04
CA LEU A 105 12.11 -3.10 21.50
C LEU A 105 13.37 -2.67 20.73
N GLU A 106 13.33 -1.52 20.05
CA GLU A 106 14.33 -1.09 19.08
C GLU A 106 15.07 0.18 19.51
N THR A 107 15.45 0.29 20.80
CA THR A 107 16.15 1.42 21.45
C THR A 107 17.52 1.78 20.82
N THR A 108 17.58 2.08 19.53
CA THR A 108 18.77 2.50 18.78
C THR A 108 18.40 3.60 17.79
N THR A 109 19.30 4.58 17.69
CA THR A 109 19.17 5.89 17.04
C THR A 109 18.37 5.92 15.73
N ARG A 110 17.28 6.68 15.81
CA ARG A 110 16.26 7.03 14.81
C ARG A 110 16.86 7.62 13.52
N ILE A 111 16.69 6.93 12.39
CA ILE A 111 16.68 7.54 11.05
C ILE A 111 15.33 7.18 10.41
N ILE A 112 14.37 8.10 10.50
CA ILE A 112 13.06 7.92 9.86
C ILE A 112 13.21 8.35 8.40
N SER A 113 13.21 7.39 7.47
CA SER A 113 12.90 7.69 6.07
C SER A 113 11.42 7.41 5.85
N GLU A 114 10.59 8.46 5.87
CA GLU A 114 9.18 8.34 5.51
C GLU A 114 9.07 8.35 3.99
N VAL A 115 8.79 7.17 3.40
CA VAL A 115 8.62 7.02 1.95
C VAL A 115 7.14 6.85 1.66
N HIS A 116 6.47 7.95 1.31
CA HIS A 116 5.10 7.90 0.79
C HIS A 116 5.13 7.48 -0.67
N HIS A 117 4.60 6.30 -0.99
CA HIS A 117 4.41 5.87 -2.37
C HIS A 117 2.97 6.18 -2.80
N VAL A 118 2.74 7.39 -3.30
CA VAL A 118 1.44 7.80 -3.83
C VAL A 118 1.32 7.28 -5.27
N ARG A 119 0.45 6.31 -5.51
CA ARG A 119 0.06 5.91 -6.88
C ARG A 119 -1.02 6.87 -7.38
N GLU A 120 -0.65 7.80 -8.27
CA GLU A 120 -1.62 8.65 -8.94
C GLU A 120 -2.35 7.87 -10.05
N LEU A 121 -3.56 7.39 -9.76
CA LEU A 121 -4.45 6.80 -10.77
C LEU A 121 -5.06 7.82 -11.74
N PHE A 122 -4.69 9.11 -11.64
CA PHE A 122 -5.26 10.19 -12.45
C PHE A 122 -4.75 10.27 -13.89
N ALA A 123 -3.68 9.55 -14.25
CA ALA A 123 -3.10 9.61 -15.58
C ALA A 123 -4.07 9.17 -16.68
N PHE A 124 -4.87 8.13 -16.42
CA PHE A 124 -5.83 7.59 -17.39
C PHE A 124 -7.03 8.53 -17.66
N PRO A 125 -7.77 9.00 -16.64
CA PRO A 125 -8.87 9.96 -16.88
C PRO A 125 -8.35 11.30 -17.43
N GLY A 126 -7.15 11.75 -17.04
CA GLY A 126 -6.54 12.96 -17.58
C GLY A 126 -6.25 12.88 -19.09
N ALA A 127 -5.71 11.76 -19.56
CA ALA A 127 -5.47 11.54 -20.99
C ALA A 127 -6.79 11.49 -21.80
N LEU A 128 -7.83 10.90 -21.23
CA LEU A 128 -9.15 10.81 -21.85
C LEU A 128 -9.82 12.18 -22.00
N ALA A 129 -9.74 13.02 -20.96
CA ALA A 129 -10.23 14.39 -21.00
C ALA A 129 -9.48 15.26 -22.03
N ALA A 130 -8.16 15.12 -22.12
CA ALA A 130 -7.35 15.83 -23.11
C ALA A 130 -7.70 15.41 -24.56
N LEU A 131 -7.98 14.12 -24.78
CA LEU A 131 -8.41 13.62 -26.09
C LEU A 131 -9.77 14.20 -26.51
N PHE A 132 -10.74 14.25 -25.59
CA PHE A 132 -12.05 14.87 -25.86
C PHE A 132 -11.93 16.36 -26.19
N LEU A 133 -11.10 17.10 -25.44
CA LEU A 133 -10.87 18.51 -25.67
C LEU A 133 -10.17 18.79 -27.02
N ALA A 134 -9.23 17.93 -27.42
CA ALA A 134 -8.58 18.02 -28.73
C ALA A 134 -9.57 17.74 -29.89
N LEU A 135 -10.48 16.77 -29.72
CA LEU A 135 -11.51 16.47 -30.70
C LEU A 135 -12.47 17.64 -30.91
N GLU A 136 -12.87 18.30 -29.82
CA GLU A 136 -13.75 19.47 -29.86
C GLU A 136 -13.09 20.64 -30.59
N LEU A 137 -11.83 20.96 -30.25
CA LEU A 137 -11.04 21.99 -30.93
C LEU A 137 -10.87 21.72 -32.43
N LEU A 138 -10.66 20.46 -32.82
CA LEU A 138 -10.57 20.08 -34.23
C LEU A 138 -11.91 20.27 -34.96
N SER A 139 -13.03 19.92 -34.32
CA SER A 139 -14.37 20.10 -34.88
C SER A 139 -14.72 21.58 -35.11
N LEU A 140 -14.36 22.47 -34.16
CA LEU A 140 -14.53 23.91 -34.30
C LEU A 140 -13.58 24.52 -35.34
N GLY A 141 -12.39 23.96 -35.50
CA GLY A 141 -11.41 24.36 -36.51
C GLY A 141 -11.86 24.06 -37.94
N LEU A 142 -12.40 22.85 -38.19
CA LEU A 142 -12.93 22.47 -39.50
C LEU A 142 -14.26 23.19 -39.84
N GLY A 143 -15.08 23.52 -38.84
CA GLY A 143 -16.34 24.26 -39.03
C GLY A 143 -16.15 25.70 -39.50
N ARG A 144 -14.98 26.31 -39.27
CA ARG A 144 -14.65 27.67 -39.73
C ARG A 144 -14.04 27.74 -41.14
N VAL A 145 -13.63 26.61 -41.72
CA VAL A 145 -12.90 26.56 -43.02
C VAL A 145 -13.83 26.24 -44.20
N ARG A 146 -15.14 26.08 -43.97
CA ARG A 146 -16.11 25.77 -45.04
C ARG A 146 -17.17 26.86 -45.22
N ILE A 147 -16.73 28.01 -45.72
CA ILE A 147 -17.51 28.99 -46.50
C ILE A 147 -16.53 29.46 -47.59
N PRO A 148 -16.76 29.13 -48.88
CA PRO A 148 -17.83 29.72 -49.68
C PRO A 148 -18.88 28.73 -50.20
#